data_AF-A0A7X3AQE9-F1
#
_entry.id   AF-A0A7X3AQE9-F1
#
_cell.length_a   1.000
_cell.length_b   1.000
_cell.length_c   1.000
_cell.angle_alpha   90.00
_cell.angle_beta   90.00
_cell.angle_gamma   90.00
#
_symmetry.space_group_name_H-M   'P 1'
#
loop_
_entity.id
_entity.type
_entity.pdbx_description
1 polymer ?
#
loop_
_entity_poly.entity_id
_entity_poly.type
_entity_poly.pdbx_seq_one_letter_code
_entity_poly.pdbx_strand_id
1 'polypeptide(L)'
;MKEYLYDPHTHTAETSKCGHLPAAEVVDRYAGHGFSGLVVTDHLHPEYLSRIDTDHNWDHVIDHYLAGYRASTGETNWDWM
;
A
#
# COMPACT_ATOMS: atom_id res chain seq x y z
N MET A 1 16.93 -13.41 22.74
CA MET A 1 16.64 -13.06 21.33
C MET A 1 15.36 -12.23 21.34
N LYS A 2 15.31 -11.10 20.62
CA LYS A 2 14.07 -10.36 20.44
C LYS A 2 13.40 -10.88 19.17
N GLU A 3 12.19 -11.38 19.30
CA GLU A 3 11.39 -11.84 18.16
C GLU A 3 10.62 -10.65 17.59
N TYR A 4 10.52 -10.59 16.26
CA TYR A 4 9.78 -9.56 15.56
C TYR A 4 8.74 -10.23 14.67
N LEU A 5 7.48 -9.84 14.84
CA LEU A 5 6.38 -10.35 14.04
C LEU A 5 6.19 -9.43 12.83
N TYR A 6 6.30 -9.99 11.63
CA TYR A 6 6.09 -9.26 10.38
C TYR A 6 5.12 -10.02 9.49
N ASP A 7 4.36 -9.28 8.69
CA ASP A 7 3.64 -9.84 7.55
C ASP A 7 4.31 -9.39 6.25
N PRO A 8 4.88 -10.33 5.48
CA PRO A 8 5.60 -10.00 4.27
C PRO A 8 4.69 -9.78 3.04
N HIS A 9 3.37 -9.95 3.16
CA HIS A 9 2.47 -9.88 2.02
C HIS A 9 1.08 -9.36 2.40
N THR A 10 0.90 -8.04 2.27
CA THR A 10 -0.36 -7.37 2.63
C THR A 10 -0.87 -6.52 1.47
N HIS A 11 -2.17 -6.60 1.20
CA HIS A 11 -2.84 -5.79 0.17
C HIS A 11 -3.68 -4.69 0.81
N THR A 12 -3.69 -3.51 0.19
CA THR A 12 -4.40 -2.32 0.63
C THR A 12 -5.50 -1.94 -0.35
N ALA A 13 -6.53 -1.25 0.14
CA ALA A 13 -7.70 -0.90 -0.67
C ALA A 13 -7.42 0.19 -1.72
N GLU A 14 -6.33 0.94 -1.56
CA GLU A 14 -5.89 1.99 -2.47
C GLU A 14 -5.58 1.45 -3.87
N THR A 15 -4.96 0.26 -3.94
CA THR A 15 -4.45 -0.31 -5.20
C THR A 15 -5.10 -1.66 -5.50
N SER A 16 -5.25 -2.54 -4.52
CA SER A 16 -5.68 -3.92 -4.74
C SER A 16 -7.19 -4.09 -4.55
N LYS A 17 -7.88 -4.67 -5.55
CA LYS A 17 -9.32 -5.00 -5.45
C LYS A 17 -9.66 -5.89 -4.24
N CYS A 18 -8.74 -6.78 -3.88
CA CYS A 18 -8.89 -7.69 -2.75
C CYS A 18 -8.48 -7.06 -1.41
N GLY A 19 -7.87 -5.88 -1.43
CA GLY A 19 -7.65 -5.05 -0.25
C GLY A 19 -8.98 -4.43 0.18
N HIS A 20 -9.44 -4.76 1.38
CA HIS A 20 -10.73 -4.28 1.89
C HIS A 20 -10.61 -3.09 2.83
N LEU A 21 -9.40 -2.84 3.36
CA LEU A 21 -9.11 -1.79 4.32
C LEU A 21 -8.10 -0.80 3.74
N PRO A 22 -8.26 0.51 4.00
CA PRO A 22 -7.23 1.51 3.70
C PRO A 22 -5.91 1.17 4.41
N ALA A 23 -4.78 1.53 3.81
CA ALA A 23 -3.45 1.21 4.32
C ALA A 23 -3.22 1.70 5.77
N ALA A 24 -3.72 2.89 6.11
CA ALA A 24 -3.62 3.44 7.46
C ALA A 24 -4.33 2.53 8.50
N GLU A 25 -5.51 2.02 8.17
CA GLU A 25 -6.26 1.11 9.05
C GLU A 25 -5.58 -0.26 9.16
N VAL A 26 -4.98 -0.73 8.07
CA VAL A 26 -4.15 -1.95 8.08
C VAL A 26 -2.99 -1.77 9.07
N VAL A 27 -2.23 -0.68 8.98
CA VAL A 27 -1.09 -0.39 9.88
C VAL A 27 -1.54 -0.33 11.34
N ASP A 28 -2.61 0.41 11.64
CA ASP A 28 -3.14 0.53 13.01
C ASP A 28 -3.54 -0.82 13.60
N ARG A 29 -4.19 -1.68 12.80
CA ARG A 29 -4.58 -3.03 13.23
C ARG A 29 -3.35 -3.90 13.51
N TYR A 30 -2.38 -3.92 12.60
CA TYR A 30 -1.17 -4.72 12.75
C TYR A 30 -0.37 -4.29 14.00
N ALA A 31 -0.17 -2.98 14.17
CA ALA A 31 0.47 -2.43 15.37
C ALA A 31 -0.31 -2.80 16.65
N GLY A 32 -1.64 -2.68 16.63
CA GLY A 32 -2.52 -3.08 17.74
C GLY A 32 -2.47 -4.57 18.08
N HIS A 33 -2.09 -5.42 17.13
CA HIS A 33 -1.90 -6.86 17.31
C HIS A 33 -0.45 -7.27 17.59
N GLY A 34 0.46 -6.32 17.82
CA GLY A 34 1.84 -6.59 18.23
C GLY A 34 2.79 -6.91 17.07
N PHE A 35 2.39 -6.63 15.83
CA PHE A 35 3.31 -6.71 14.69
C PHE A 35 4.36 -5.59 14.79
N SER A 36 5.59 -5.95 14.45
CA SER A 36 6.72 -5.04 14.31
C SER A 36 6.72 -4.30 12.97
N GLY A 37 5.98 -4.82 11.99
CA GLY A 37 5.74 -4.17 10.71
C GLY A 37 5.02 -5.08 9.72
N LEU A 38 4.84 -4.57 8.51
CA LEU A 38 4.25 -5.27 7.38
C LEU A 38 4.90 -4.81 6.07
N VAL A 39 4.69 -5.56 5.00
CA VAL A 39 5.12 -5.20 3.65
C VAL A 39 3.88 -5.08 2.76
N VAL A 40 3.67 -3.89 2.21
CA VAL A 40 2.63 -3.65 1.21
C VAL A 40 3.06 -4.27 -0.12
N THR A 41 2.27 -5.19 -0.64
CA THR A 41 2.54 -5.95 -1.87
C THR A 41 1.35 -5.90 -2.82
N ASP A 42 0.86 -4.70 -3.10
CA ASP A 42 -0.32 -4.51 -3.93
C ASP A 42 -0.18 -5.06 -5.36
N HIS A 43 -1.32 -5.32 -5.98
CA HIS A 43 -1.39 -5.94 -7.30
C HIS A 43 -0.84 -5.04 -8.42
N LEU A 44 0.16 -5.54 -9.14
CA LEU A 44 0.64 -4.97 -10.40
C LEU A 44 0.51 -5.99 -11.54
N HIS A 45 -0.62 -5.97 -12.24
CA HIS A 45 -0.91 -6.85 -13.37
C HIS A 45 -1.83 -6.17 -14.39
N PRO A 46 -1.99 -6.69 -15.62
CA PRO A 46 -2.76 -6.02 -16.68
C PRO A 46 -4.20 -5.65 -16.30
N GLU A 47 -4.91 -6.50 -15.54
CA GLU A 47 -6.26 -6.18 -15.04
C GLU A 47 -6.28 -5.05 -14.01
N TYR A 48 -5.21 -4.84 -13.23
CA TYR A 48 -5.11 -3.64 -12.38
C TYR A 48 -4.88 -2.41 -13.26
N LEU A 49 -3.93 -2.47 -14.19
CA LEU A 49 -3.61 -1.36 -15.10
C LEU A 49 -4.79 -0.93 -15.96
N SER A 50 -5.67 -1.86 -16.37
CA SER A 50 -6.87 -1.54 -17.15
C SER A 50 -7.97 -0.84 -16.36
N ARG A 51 -7.83 -0.72 -15.02
CA ARG A 51 -8.84 -0.13 -14.13
C ARG A 51 -8.50 1.29 -13.69
N ILE A 52 -7.30 1.76 -14.00
CA ILE A 52 -6.83 3.09 -13.63
C ILE A 52 -6.75 3.95 -14.89
N ASP A 53 -7.34 5.14 -14.84
CA ASP A 53 -7.18 6.12 -15.90
C ASP A 53 -5.95 6.98 -15.59
N THR A 54 -4.92 6.84 -16.41
CA THR A 54 -3.63 7.49 -16.23
C THR A 54 -3.25 8.34 -17.43
N ASP A 55 -4.14 8.48 -18.43
CA ASP A 55 -3.86 9.17 -19.70
C ASP A 55 -2.54 8.71 -20.37
N HIS A 56 -2.24 7.40 -20.27
CA HIS A 56 -0.98 6.79 -20.73
C HIS A 56 0.29 7.39 -20.10
N ASN A 57 0.18 8.10 -18.98
CA ASN A 57 1.30 8.63 -18.22
C ASN A 57 1.77 7.62 -17.16
N TRP A 58 2.98 7.11 -17.35
CA TRP A 58 3.59 6.15 -16.42
C TRP A 58 3.89 6.73 -15.03
N ASP A 59 4.14 8.03 -14.92
CA ASP A 59 4.34 8.65 -13.61
C ASP A 59 3.04 8.57 -12.78
N HIS A 60 1.89 8.85 -13.42
CA HIS A 60 0.58 8.69 -12.78
C HIS A 60 0.26 7.23 -12.44
N VAL A 61 0.67 6.27 -13.28
CA VAL A 61 0.52 4.83 -12.98
C VAL A 61 1.27 4.46 -11.71
N ILE A 62 2.53 4.88 -11.61
CA ILE A 62 3.37 4.62 -10.44
C ILE A 62 2.81 5.32 -9.20
N ASP A 63 2.29 6.55 -9.36
CA ASP A 63 1.69 7.27 -8.24
C ASP A 63 0.46 6.57 -7.68
N HIS A 64 -0.40 6.04 -8.55
CA HIS A 64 -1.55 5.25 -8.12
C HIS A 64 -1.11 3.93 -7.47
N TYR A 65 -0.15 3.23 -8.09
CA TYR A 65 0.34 1.95 -7.58
C TYR A 65 0.94 2.08 -6.17
N LEU A 66 1.70 3.14 -5.91
CA LEU A 66 2.35 3.38 -4.62
C LEU A 66 1.44 4.03 -3.57
N ALA A 67 0.17 4.33 -3.88
CA ALA A 67 -0.73 5.03 -2.96
C ALA A 67 -0.88 4.29 -1.62
N GLY A 68 -1.12 2.98 -1.66
CA GLY A 68 -1.22 2.15 -0.45
C GLY A 68 0.08 2.11 0.37
N TYR A 69 1.22 1.97 -0.30
CA TYR A 69 2.53 1.99 0.36
C TYR A 69 2.79 3.32 1.07
N ARG A 70 2.59 4.46 0.39
CA ARG A 70 2.82 5.81 0.96
C ARG A 70 1.84 6.13 2.09
N ALA A 71 0.58 5.70 1.97
CA ALA A 71 -0.39 5.82 3.04
C ALA A 71 0.00 4.97 4.27
N SER A 72 0.68 3.83 4.08
CA SER A 72 1.15 2.99 5.20
C SER A 72 2.33 3.59 5.98
N THR A 73 3.11 4.50 5.39
CA THR A 73 4.23 5.17 6.09
C THR A 73 3.79 6.39 6.89
N GLY A 74 2.53 6.83 6.73
CA GLY A 74 2.06 8.11 7.27
C GLY A 74 2.62 9.33 6.52
N GLU A 75 3.29 9.13 5.37
CA GLU A 75 3.75 10.20 4.49
C GLU A 75 2.58 10.76 3.69
N THR A 76 1.72 11.53 4.36
CA THR A 76 0.73 12.38 3.71
C THR A 76 1.26 13.81 3.58
N ASN A 77 2.39 14.03 2.89
CA ASN A 77 2.68 15.34 2.28
C ASN A 77 3.81 15.28 1.24
N TRP A 78 3.51 15.64 0.00
CA TRP A 78 4.40 15.63 -1.17
C TRP A 78 5.36 16.82 -1.25
N ASP A 79 5.82 17.37 -0.12
CA ASP A 79 6.58 18.64 -0.10
C ASP A 79 8.09 18.51 -0.42
N TRP A 80 8.60 17.38 -0.92
CA TRP A 80 10.05 17.21 -1.16
C TRP A 80 10.47 16.46 -2.45
N MET A 81 9.72 16.60 -3.55
CA MET A 81 10.23 16.39 -4.91
C MET A 81 9.91 17.59 -5.79
#